data_AF-A0A9P3LGW7-F1
#
_entry.id   AF-A0A9P3LGW7-F1
#
_cell.length_a   1.000
_cell.length_b   1.000
_cell.length_c   1.000
_cell.angle_alpha   90.00
_cell.angle_beta   90.00
_cell.angle_gamma   90.00
#
_symmetry.space_group_name_H-M   'P 1'
#
loop_
_entity.id
_entity.type
_entity.pdbx_description
1 polymer ?
#
loop_
_entity_poly.entity_id
_entity_poly.type
_entity_poly.pdbx_seq_one_letter_code
_entity_poly.pdbx_strand_id
1 'polypeptide(L)'
;MSHPHPRLYRGGNLSSPKFDNVRPNDIQTDGDGNVHPGTGGISTFSVKNACWDNNKTWVLLDTTVLPPGLQARNDLGNHWSIEPAAQMPMATYVSYLTQLNPLAVRYDRLSLRADEPAPAPRPLKAQSTHADRATRFVYGALVAVVHAGTPVDGWDANDYAYIAEIAHGLEDGDVPLDKVVWRGGGWTKEKASVAAAVAARIAHEDARVKESGDEDAQADAYNDHAYLRLVLALDDKENPVAV
;
A
#
# COMPACT_ATOMS: atom_id res chain seq x y z
N MET A 1 -11.90 7.61 24.27
CA MET A 1 -12.97 7.96 23.32
C MET A 1 -12.65 7.26 22.01
N SER A 2 -13.62 6.61 21.37
CA SER A 2 -13.43 5.97 20.06
C SER A 2 -13.14 7.06 19.02
N HIS A 3 -12.04 6.95 18.26
CA HIS A 3 -11.79 7.85 17.14
C HIS A 3 -12.75 7.46 16.01
N PRO A 4 -13.55 8.41 15.47
CA PRO A 4 -14.47 8.09 14.38
C PRO A 4 -13.66 7.71 13.13
N HIS A 5 -14.08 6.63 12.46
CA HIS A 5 -13.55 6.20 11.17
C HIS A 5 -14.71 5.92 10.19
N PRO A 6 -14.50 6.05 8.87
CA PRO A 6 -15.52 5.65 7.89
C PRO A 6 -15.66 4.12 7.88
N ARG A 7 -16.54 3.59 7.02
CA ARG A 7 -16.46 2.16 6.69
C ARG A 7 -15.08 1.85 6.13
N LEU A 8 -14.44 0.83 6.67
CA LEU A 8 -13.10 0.41 6.27
C LEU A 8 -13.19 -0.88 5.47
N TYR A 9 -12.87 -0.80 4.19
CA TYR A 9 -12.83 -1.90 3.25
C TYR A 9 -11.44 -2.51 3.22
N ARG A 10 -11.37 -3.85 3.13
CA ARG A 10 -10.11 -4.60 2.98
C ARG A 10 -10.33 -5.85 2.13
N GLY A 11 -9.37 -6.16 1.28
CA GLY A 11 -9.28 -7.45 0.59
C GLY A 11 -8.84 -8.55 1.56
N GLY A 12 -9.59 -9.65 1.59
CA GLY A 12 -9.28 -10.83 2.40
C GLY A 12 -9.44 -12.10 1.57
N ASN A 13 -9.95 -13.16 2.20
CA ASN A 13 -10.36 -14.37 1.51
C ASN A 13 -11.84 -14.69 1.79
N LEU A 14 -12.31 -15.87 1.40
CA LEU A 14 -13.71 -16.27 1.57
C LEU A 14 -14.16 -16.37 3.03
N SER A 15 -13.21 -16.50 3.97
CA SER A 15 -13.47 -16.84 5.38
C SER A 15 -12.95 -15.82 6.39
N SER A 16 -12.08 -14.89 6.01
CA SER A 16 -11.49 -13.91 6.93
C SER A 16 -11.03 -12.63 6.21
N PRO A 17 -11.17 -11.45 6.86
CA PRO A 17 -10.54 -10.19 6.42
C PRO A 17 -9.03 -10.15 6.64
N LYS A 18 -8.47 -11.08 7.43
CA LYS A 18 -7.04 -11.18 7.77
C LYS A 18 -6.48 -9.87 8.35
N PHE A 19 -7.15 -9.28 9.34
CA PHE A 19 -6.59 -8.11 10.04
C PHE A 19 -5.32 -8.47 10.82
N ASP A 20 -5.22 -9.69 11.32
CA ASP A 20 -4.08 -10.20 12.09
C ASP A 20 -2.88 -10.66 11.25
N ASN A 21 -2.99 -10.62 9.92
CA ASN A 21 -1.89 -11.00 9.02
C ASN A 21 -0.92 -9.83 8.81
N VAL A 22 -0.23 -9.42 9.88
CA VAL A 22 0.77 -8.34 9.87
C VAL A 22 2.10 -8.87 9.33
N ARG A 23 2.61 -8.26 8.24
CA ARG A 23 3.92 -8.60 7.64
C ARG A 23 5.00 -7.62 8.12
N PRO A 24 6.30 -7.97 8.00
CA PRO A 24 7.40 -7.09 8.39
C PRO A 24 7.35 -5.70 7.75
N ASN A 25 6.84 -5.57 6.52
CA ASN A 25 6.75 -4.29 5.79
C ASN A 25 5.45 -3.52 6.08
N ASP A 26 4.52 -4.07 6.85
CA ASP A 26 3.29 -3.38 7.19
C ASP A 26 3.50 -2.34 8.28
N ILE A 27 4.40 -2.59 9.25
CA ILE A 27 4.66 -1.69 10.37
C ILE A 27 6.09 -1.86 10.90
N GLN A 28 6.73 -0.75 11.26
CA GLN A 28 8.06 -0.79 11.83
C GLN A 28 8.08 -1.44 13.21
N THR A 29 9.08 -2.29 13.43
CA THR A 29 9.37 -2.89 14.73
C THR A 29 10.72 -2.36 15.24
N ASP A 30 10.77 -1.96 16.51
CA ASP A 30 12.02 -1.53 17.15
C ASP A 30 12.90 -2.72 17.57
N GLY A 31 14.09 -2.43 18.10
CA GLY A 31 15.04 -3.47 18.54
C GLY A 31 14.53 -4.34 19.69
N ASP A 32 13.49 -3.90 20.41
CA ASP A 32 12.86 -4.62 21.52
C ASP A 32 11.63 -5.41 21.08
N GLY A 33 11.28 -5.40 19.78
CA GLY A 33 10.12 -6.11 19.25
C GLY A 33 8.79 -5.36 19.41
N ASN A 34 8.82 -4.05 19.70
CA ASN A 34 7.62 -3.23 19.81
C ASN A 34 7.29 -2.51 18.50
N VAL A 35 6.00 -2.29 18.29
CA VAL A 35 5.45 -1.46 17.23
C VAL A 35 5.02 -0.10 17.77
N HIS A 36 5.12 0.93 16.93
CA HIS A 36 4.88 2.33 17.32
C HIS A 36 3.76 2.96 16.49
N PRO A 37 2.93 3.84 17.09
CA PRO A 37 1.95 4.62 16.34
C PRO A 37 2.60 5.39 15.20
N GLY A 38 1.87 5.51 14.10
CA GLY A 38 2.30 6.29 12.95
C GLY A 38 3.43 5.71 12.09
N THR A 39 3.91 4.50 12.40
CA THR A 39 5.00 3.82 11.66
C THR A 39 4.51 2.78 10.64
N GLY A 40 3.21 2.78 10.36
CA GLY A 40 2.54 1.81 9.50
C GLY A 40 1.39 1.11 10.23
N GLY A 41 0.90 0.04 9.64
CA GLY A 41 -0.22 -0.74 10.14
C GLY A 41 -0.91 -1.51 9.01
N ILE A 42 -2.07 -2.05 9.34
CA ILE A 42 -2.87 -2.83 8.40
C ILE A 42 -3.66 -1.89 7.50
N SER A 43 -3.43 -2.02 6.19
CA SER A 43 -4.08 -1.21 5.17
C SER A 43 -5.57 -1.51 5.07
N THR A 44 -6.37 -0.46 5.16
CA THR A 44 -7.80 -0.45 4.87
C THR A 44 -8.12 0.76 4.02
N PHE A 45 -9.34 0.85 3.52
CA PHE A 45 -9.72 1.91 2.59
C PHE A 45 -11.11 2.43 2.91
N SER A 46 -11.36 3.73 2.70
CA SER A 46 -12.70 4.33 2.82
C SER A 46 -13.62 3.99 1.64
N VAL A 47 -13.05 3.46 0.55
CA VAL A 47 -13.74 3.08 -0.68
C VAL A 47 -13.34 1.66 -1.05
N LYS A 48 -14.32 0.82 -1.41
CA LYS A 48 -14.03 -0.51 -1.95
C LYS A 48 -13.30 -0.37 -3.30
N ASN A 49 -12.15 -1.03 -3.44
CA ASN A 49 -11.49 -1.10 -4.74
C ASN A 49 -12.36 -1.87 -5.76
N ALA A 50 -12.49 -1.31 -6.96
CA ALA A 50 -13.29 -1.88 -8.05
C ALA A 50 -12.83 -3.28 -8.46
N CYS A 51 -11.52 -3.56 -8.40
CA CYS A 51 -10.97 -4.85 -8.82
C CYS A 51 -11.14 -5.95 -7.78
N TRP A 52 -11.60 -5.65 -6.56
CA TRP A 52 -11.76 -6.66 -5.53
C TRP A 52 -13.06 -7.45 -5.69
N ASP A 53 -12.96 -8.77 -5.55
CA ASP A 53 -14.14 -9.65 -5.50
C ASP A 53 -15.03 -9.31 -4.30
N ASN A 54 -16.34 -9.15 -4.53
CA ASN A 54 -17.30 -8.86 -3.46
C ASN A 54 -17.31 -9.96 -2.37
N ASN A 55 -17.10 -11.22 -2.74
CA ASN A 55 -17.10 -12.35 -1.80
C ASN A 55 -15.75 -12.57 -1.07
N LYS A 56 -14.74 -11.75 -1.36
CA LYS A 56 -13.44 -11.72 -0.65
C LYS A 56 -13.16 -10.34 -0.04
N THR A 57 -14.03 -9.36 -0.27
CA THR A 57 -13.95 -8.04 0.34
C THR A 57 -14.67 -8.06 1.68
N TRP A 58 -14.06 -7.46 2.69
CA TRP A 58 -14.60 -7.34 4.03
C TRP A 58 -14.68 -5.87 4.45
N VAL A 59 -15.63 -5.59 5.34
CA VAL A 59 -15.95 -4.23 5.79
C VAL A 59 -16.01 -4.20 7.30
N LEU A 60 -15.20 -3.32 7.89
CA LEU A 60 -15.40 -2.85 9.25
C LEU A 60 -16.37 -1.67 9.20
N LEU A 61 -17.52 -1.78 9.86
CA LEU A 61 -18.52 -0.72 9.86
C LEU A 61 -18.00 0.49 10.64
N ASP A 62 -18.42 1.69 10.26
CA ASP A 62 -18.14 2.98 10.92
C ASP A 62 -18.62 3.02 12.38
N THR A 63 -19.57 2.17 12.75
CA THR A 63 -20.05 1.97 14.12
C THR A 63 -19.22 0.99 14.94
N THR A 64 -18.25 0.31 14.33
CA THR A 64 -17.41 -0.67 15.02
C THR A 64 -16.46 0.04 15.97
N VAL A 65 -16.45 -0.34 17.24
CA VAL A 65 -15.50 0.20 18.21
C VAL A 65 -14.19 -0.56 18.09
N LEU A 66 -13.11 0.14 17.75
CA LEU A 66 -11.77 -0.45 17.75
C LEU A 66 -11.33 -0.79 19.19
N PRO A 67 -10.62 -1.93 19.40
CA PRO A 67 -9.96 -2.21 20.66
C PRO A 67 -9.13 -1.00 21.13
N PRO A 68 -9.08 -0.68 22.44
CA PRO A 68 -8.43 0.54 22.94
C PRO A 68 -6.95 0.69 22.57
N GLY A 69 -6.27 -0.40 22.22
CA GLY A 69 -4.89 -0.39 21.74
C GLY A 69 -4.73 -0.07 20.24
N LEU A 70 -5.82 0.11 19.50
CA LEU A 70 -5.80 0.39 18.06
C LEU A 70 -6.41 1.76 17.77
N GLN A 71 -5.95 2.37 16.67
CA GLN A 71 -6.57 3.53 16.05
C GLN A 71 -6.65 3.33 14.54
N ALA A 72 -7.63 3.96 13.90
CA ALA A 72 -7.67 4.10 12.45
C ALA A 72 -7.22 5.52 12.10
N ARG A 73 -6.18 5.63 11.26
CA ARG A 73 -5.61 6.90 10.81
C ARG A 73 -5.76 7.01 9.30
N ASN A 74 -6.32 8.11 8.81
CA ASN A 74 -6.20 8.47 7.40
C ASN A 74 -4.81 9.05 7.19
N ASP A 75 -3.96 8.31 6.51
CA ASP A 75 -2.59 8.69 6.16
C ASP A 75 -2.45 9.10 4.69
N LEU A 76 -3.34 8.63 3.79
CA LEU A 76 -3.24 8.93 2.37
C LEU A 76 -4.55 8.75 1.60
N GLY A 77 -5.18 9.83 1.15
CA GLY A 77 -6.33 9.76 0.25
C GLY A 77 -7.47 8.89 0.80
N ASN A 78 -7.76 7.78 0.13
CA ASN A 78 -8.72 6.78 0.59
C ASN A 78 -8.11 5.68 1.46
N HIS A 79 -6.79 5.60 1.58
CA HIS A 79 -6.12 4.64 2.45
C HIS A 79 -6.23 5.07 3.92
N TRP A 80 -6.51 4.08 4.76
CA TRP A 80 -6.58 4.19 6.20
C TRP A 80 -5.74 3.08 6.81
N SER A 81 -4.83 3.43 7.72
CA SER A 81 -4.04 2.48 8.48
C SER A 81 -4.72 2.16 9.81
N ILE A 82 -5.00 0.88 10.07
CA ILE A 82 -5.29 0.41 11.43
C ILE A 82 -3.96 0.11 12.11
N GLU A 83 -3.57 0.96 13.05
CA GLU A 83 -2.24 1.00 13.66
C GLU A 83 -2.34 1.01 15.20
N PRO A 84 -1.25 0.69 15.93
CA PRO A 84 -1.25 0.80 17.38
C PRO A 84 -1.54 2.24 17.83
N ALA A 85 -2.36 2.40 18.87
CA ALA A 85 -2.66 3.70 19.48
C ALA A 85 -1.55 4.19 20.44
N ALA A 86 -0.71 3.27 20.91
CA ALA A 86 0.48 3.54 21.72
C ALA A 86 1.52 2.44 21.46
N GLN A 87 2.79 2.68 21.83
CA GLN A 87 3.83 1.66 21.73
C GLN A 87 3.40 0.37 22.43
N MET A 88 3.56 -0.77 21.76
CA MET A 88 3.22 -2.08 22.33
C MET A 88 4.01 -3.23 21.68
N PRO A 89 4.14 -4.39 22.33
CA PRO A 89 4.71 -5.58 21.70
C PRO A 89 3.95 -5.96 20.43
N MET A 90 4.66 -6.41 19.39
CA MET A 90 4.05 -6.89 18.13
C MET A 90 2.94 -7.93 18.39
N ALA A 91 3.17 -8.88 19.31
CA ALA A 91 2.17 -9.90 19.65
C ALA A 91 0.88 -9.31 20.24
N THR A 92 0.98 -8.23 21.03
CA THR A 92 -0.18 -7.52 21.59
C THR A 92 -0.95 -6.81 20.48
N TYR A 93 -0.24 -6.17 19.55
CA TYR A 93 -0.86 -5.53 18.37
C TYR A 93 -1.62 -6.55 17.51
N VAL A 94 -0.99 -7.68 17.17
CA VAL A 94 -1.63 -8.78 16.43
C VAL A 94 -2.86 -9.30 17.17
N SER A 95 -2.79 -9.50 18.49
CA SER A 95 -3.94 -9.93 19.31
C SER A 95 -5.11 -8.95 19.25
N TYR A 96 -4.86 -7.64 19.24
CA TYR A 96 -5.94 -6.65 19.05
C TYR A 96 -6.52 -6.70 17.63
N LEU A 97 -5.68 -6.88 16.61
CA LEU A 97 -6.15 -7.04 15.23
C LEU A 97 -6.99 -8.31 15.05
N THR A 98 -6.63 -9.41 15.69
CA THR A 98 -7.41 -10.66 15.68
C THR A 98 -8.84 -10.44 16.19
N GLN A 99 -9.04 -9.53 17.15
CA GLN A 99 -10.36 -9.20 17.68
C GLN A 99 -11.26 -8.49 16.65
N LEU A 100 -10.68 -7.87 15.60
CA LEU A 100 -11.44 -7.24 14.52
C LEU A 100 -12.00 -8.25 13.51
N ASN A 101 -11.34 -9.40 13.34
CA ASN A 101 -11.76 -10.43 12.37
C ASN A 101 -13.25 -10.84 12.50
N PRO A 102 -13.79 -11.16 13.69
CA PRO A 102 -15.21 -11.52 13.83
C PRO A 102 -16.17 -10.33 13.72
N LEU A 103 -15.68 -9.10 13.82
CA LEU A 103 -16.50 -7.88 13.73
C LEU A 103 -16.71 -7.42 12.28
N ALA A 104 -15.82 -7.85 11.37
CA ALA A 104 -15.91 -7.51 9.96
C ALA A 104 -17.03 -8.28 9.26
N VAL A 105 -17.74 -7.59 8.38
CA VAL A 105 -18.81 -8.18 7.57
C VAL A 105 -18.33 -8.32 6.14
N ARG A 106 -18.57 -9.48 5.53
CA ARG A 106 -18.24 -9.70 4.12
C ARG A 106 -19.12 -8.83 3.23
N TYR A 107 -18.52 -8.20 2.22
CA TYR A 107 -19.18 -7.16 1.43
C TYR A 107 -20.43 -7.66 0.70
N ASP A 108 -20.38 -8.87 0.13
CA ASP A 108 -21.52 -9.56 -0.50
C ASP A 108 -22.67 -9.90 0.46
N ARG A 109 -22.44 -9.82 1.78
CA ARG A 109 -23.44 -10.05 2.83
C ARG A 109 -23.93 -8.76 3.47
N LEU A 110 -23.37 -7.63 3.09
CA LEU A 110 -23.91 -6.35 3.54
C LEU A 110 -25.28 -6.15 2.91
N SER A 111 -26.29 -5.95 3.75
CA SER A 111 -27.51 -5.28 3.33
C SER A 111 -27.14 -3.81 3.08
N LEU A 112 -26.57 -3.53 1.91
CA LEU A 112 -26.24 -2.17 1.51
C LEU A 112 -27.53 -1.36 1.59
N ARG A 113 -27.50 -0.25 2.33
CA ARG A 113 -28.60 0.72 2.29
C ARG A 113 -28.71 1.17 0.84
N ALA A 114 -29.91 1.03 0.26
CA ALA A 114 -30.17 1.36 -1.14
C ALA A 114 -29.81 2.82 -1.51
N ASP A 115 -29.63 3.67 -0.48
CA ASP A 115 -29.51 5.12 -0.61
C ASP A 115 -28.07 5.64 -0.42
N GLU A 116 -27.07 4.78 -0.18
CA GLU A 116 -25.70 5.21 0.01
C GLU A 116 -24.92 5.08 -1.32
N PRO A 117 -24.65 6.18 -2.05
CA PRO A 117 -23.86 6.11 -3.26
C PRO A 117 -22.46 5.61 -2.88
N ALA A 118 -22.08 4.46 -3.44
CA ALA A 118 -20.69 4.03 -3.34
C ALA A 118 -19.81 5.12 -3.97
N PRO A 119 -18.82 5.68 -3.26
CA PRO A 119 -17.89 6.62 -3.86
C PRO A 119 -17.24 5.94 -5.08
N ALA A 120 -17.26 6.66 -6.20
CA ALA A 120 -16.70 6.13 -7.44
C ALA A 120 -15.19 5.89 -7.25
N PRO A 121 -14.67 4.74 -7.69
CA PRO A 121 -13.23 4.51 -7.65
C PRO A 121 -12.53 5.61 -8.44
N ARG A 122 -11.46 6.17 -7.87
CA ARG A 122 -10.65 7.16 -8.56
C ARG A 122 -9.78 6.45 -9.62
N PRO A 123 -9.99 6.69 -10.93
CA PRO A 123 -9.22 6.00 -11.95
C PRO A 123 -7.76 6.46 -11.94
N LEU A 124 -6.83 5.50 -11.97
CA LEU A 124 -5.40 5.77 -12.09
C LEU A 124 -5.06 6.04 -13.56
N LYS A 125 -4.52 7.24 -13.85
CA LYS A 125 -4.19 7.64 -15.23
C LYS A 125 -2.97 6.86 -15.71
N ALA A 126 -2.93 6.53 -17.00
CA ALA A 126 -1.78 5.84 -17.59
C ALA A 126 -0.51 6.70 -17.64
N GLN A 127 -0.67 8.03 -17.63
CA GLN A 127 0.43 8.99 -17.74
C GLN A 127 0.27 10.11 -16.72
N SER A 128 1.40 10.52 -16.14
CA SER A 128 1.48 11.65 -15.20
C SER A 128 1.47 12.98 -15.95
N THR A 129 0.75 13.95 -15.42
CA THR A 129 0.79 15.35 -15.85
C THR A 129 1.63 16.23 -14.91
N HIS A 130 2.27 15.62 -13.90
CA HIS A 130 3.09 16.34 -12.93
C HIS A 130 4.26 17.10 -13.60
N ALA A 131 4.58 18.28 -13.06
CA ALA A 131 5.61 19.15 -13.64
C ALA A 131 7.03 18.60 -13.44
N ASP A 132 7.29 18.00 -12.27
CA ASP A 132 8.59 17.41 -11.94
C ASP A 132 8.81 16.07 -12.67
N ARG A 133 9.95 15.95 -13.35
CA ARG A 133 10.32 14.76 -14.14
C ARG A 133 10.50 13.52 -13.27
N ALA A 134 11.12 13.64 -12.10
CA ALA A 134 11.40 12.50 -11.24
C ALA A 134 10.09 11.91 -10.69
N THR A 135 9.16 12.77 -10.25
CA THR A 135 7.80 12.37 -9.86
C THR A 135 7.09 11.65 -11.00
N ARG A 136 7.13 12.18 -12.24
CA ARG A 136 6.51 11.50 -13.40
C ARG A 136 7.06 10.09 -13.63
N PHE A 137 8.37 9.92 -13.47
CA PHE A 137 9.03 8.61 -13.64
C PHE A 137 8.60 7.61 -12.58
N VAL A 138 8.63 8.03 -11.30
CA VAL A 138 8.18 7.17 -10.20
C VAL A 138 6.70 6.84 -10.34
N TYR A 139 5.86 7.83 -10.64
CA TYR A 139 4.45 7.62 -10.95
C TYR A 139 4.26 6.58 -12.05
N GLY A 140 4.95 6.73 -13.19
CA GLY A 140 4.85 5.80 -14.31
C GLY A 140 5.19 4.36 -13.92
N ALA A 141 6.23 4.18 -13.10
CA ALA A 141 6.60 2.87 -12.58
C ALA A 141 5.51 2.27 -11.67
N LEU A 142 4.94 3.05 -10.76
CA LEU A 142 3.86 2.59 -9.86
C LEU A 142 2.59 2.25 -10.64
N VAL A 143 2.19 3.08 -11.61
CA VAL A 143 1.05 2.81 -12.49
C VAL A 143 1.27 1.54 -13.28
N ALA A 144 2.47 1.32 -13.81
CA ALA A 144 2.79 0.09 -14.53
C ALA A 144 2.63 -1.16 -13.63
N VAL A 145 3.10 -1.09 -12.38
CA VAL A 145 2.91 -2.19 -11.39
C VAL A 145 1.42 -2.47 -11.16
N VAL A 146 0.62 -1.43 -10.91
CA VAL A 146 -0.82 -1.58 -10.62
C VAL A 146 -1.59 -2.10 -11.83
N HIS A 147 -1.36 -1.54 -13.02
CA HIS A 147 -2.11 -1.91 -14.23
C HIS A 147 -1.71 -3.29 -14.78
N ALA A 148 -0.43 -3.65 -14.73
CA ALA A 148 0.04 -4.95 -15.18
C ALA A 148 -0.16 -6.05 -14.13
N GLY A 149 -0.42 -5.69 -12.87
CA GLY A 149 -0.42 -6.64 -11.76
C GLY A 149 0.95 -7.30 -11.58
N THR A 150 2.03 -6.51 -11.74
CA THR A 150 3.41 -7.01 -11.66
C THR A 150 3.61 -7.73 -10.33
N PRO A 151 3.96 -9.03 -10.32
CA PRO A 151 4.11 -9.77 -9.08
C PRO A 151 5.19 -9.17 -8.17
N VAL A 152 4.81 -8.88 -6.93
CA VAL A 152 5.72 -8.51 -5.84
C VAL A 152 5.56 -9.56 -4.74
N ASP A 153 6.68 -10.06 -4.21
CA ASP A 153 6.65 -11.14 -3.23
C ASP A 153 5.89 -10.73 -1.95
N GLY A 154 5.05 -11.64 -1.46
CA GLY A 154 4.21 -11.43 -0.29
C GLY A 154 3.07 -10.40 -0.45
N TRP A 155 2.87 -9.81 -1.63
CA TRP A 155 1.80 -8.83 -1.87
C TRP A 155 0.45 -9.46 -2.13
N ASP A 156 -0.59 -8.76 -1.71
CA ASP A 156 -1.98 -9.03 -2.02
C ASP A 156 -2.69 -7.80 -2.61
N ALA A 157 -3.99 -7.91 -2.86
CA ALA A 157 -4.77 -6.85 -3.51
C ALA A 157 -4.83 -5.53 -2.70
N ASN A 158 -4.53 -5.55 -1.40
CA ASN A 158 -4.43 -4.35 -0.57
C ASN A 158 -3.16 -3.56 -0.87
N ASP A 159 -2.04 -4.23 -1.18
CA ASP A 159 -0.78 -3.57 -1.50
C ASP A 159 -0.89 -2.81 -2.82
N TYR A 160 -1.45 -3.43 -3.86
CA TYR A 160 -1.69 -2.74 -5.14
C TYR A 160 -2.66 -1.56 -4.98
N ALA A 161 -3.67 -1.69 -4.12
CA ALA A 161 -4.57 -0.58 -3.81
C ALA A 161 -3.82 0.56 -3.08
N TYR A 162 -2.92 0.24 -2.17
CA TYR A 162 -2.09 1.24 -1.49
C TYR A 162 -1.10 1.94 -2.44
N ILE A 163 -0.45 1.19 -3.34
CA ILE A 163 0.40 1.78 -4.38
C ILE A 163 -0.40 2.71 -5.30
N ALA A 164 -1.65 2.37 -5.64
CA ALA A 164 -2.49 3.26 -6.43
C ALA A 164 -2.77 4.59 -5.70
N GLU A 165 -3.00 4.56 -4.37
CA GLU A 165 -3.16 5.77 -3.57
C GLU A 165 -1.86 6.58 -3.47
N ILE A 166 -0.69 5.94 -3.37
CA ILE A 166 0.62 6.63 -3.44
C ILE A 166 0.81 7.30 -4.79
N ALA A 167 0.48 6.61 -5.89
CA ALA A 167 0.56 7.20 -7.22
C ALA A 167 -0.38 8.41 -7.38
N HIS A 168 -1.62 8.32 -6.87
CA HIS A 168 -2.53 9.49 -6.82
C HIS A 168 -1.93 10.64 -6.02
N GLY A 169 -1.39 10.36 -4.83
CA GLY A 169 -0.75 11.37 -3.99
C GLY A 169 0.46 12.04 -4.64
N LEU A 170 1.28 11.27 -5.38
CA LEU A 170 2.41 11.82 -6.15
C LEU A 170 1.93 12.72 -7.29
N GLU A 171 0.88 12.32 -8.01
CA GLU A 171 0.33 13.11 -9.13
C GLU A 171 -0.30 14.42 -8.66
N ASP A 172 -0.98 14.40 -7.51
CA ASP A 172 -1.66 15.57 -6.96
C ASP A 172 -0.74 16.49 -6.14
N GLY A 173 0.42 15.98 -5.72
CA GLY A 173 1.35 16.67 -4.84
C GLY A 173 1.07 16.49 -3.34
N ASP A 174 0.11 15.64 -2.96
CA ASP A 174 -0.18 15.28 -1.56
C ASP A 174 0.91 14.41 -0.94
N VAL A 175 1.59 13.61 -1.76
CA VAL A 175 2.77 12.84 -1.36
C VAL A 175 3.98 13.44 -2.08
N PRO A 176 4.83 14.20 -1.38
CA PRO A 176 6.05 14.70 -2.01
C PRO A 176 7.04 13.56 -2.23
N LEU A 177 7.84 13.67 -3.29
CA LEU A 177 8.74 12.59 -3.73
C LEU A 177 9.71 12.14 -2.62
N ASP A 178 10.18 13.04 -1.77
CA ASP A 178 11.10 12.73 -0.66
C ASP A 178 10.52 11.74 0.36
N LYS A 179 9.19 11.63 0.47
CA LYS A 179 8.53 10.65 1.35
C LYS A 179 8.71 9.21 0.89
N VAL A 180 8.94 8.99 -0.40
CA VAL A 180 9.07 7.65 -0.99
C VAL A 180 10.51 7.31 -1.38
N VAL A 181 11.42 8.27 -1.28
CA VAL A 181 12.85 8.08 -1.54
C VAL A 181 13.52 7.40 -0.34
N TRP A 182 14.36 6.41 -0.61
CA TRP A 182 15.14 5.69 0.39
C TRP A 182 16.39 6.47 0.83
N ARG A 183 16.20 7.61 1.50
CA ARG A 183 17.32 8.42 2.05
C ARG A 183 17.07 8.82 3.49
N GLY A 184 17.91 8.32 4.39
CA GLY A 184 17.97 8.70 5.81
C GLY A 184 16.68 8.45 6.62
N GLY A 185 16.78 8.57 7.94
CA GLY A 185 15.61 8.62 8.83
C GLY A 185 14.84 7.30 9.01
N GLY A 186 15.43 6.15 8.66
CA GLY A 186 14.77 4.86 8.72
C GLY A 186 13.75 4.61 7.59
N TRP A 187 13.09 3.46 7.66
CA TRP A 187 12.08 3.08 6.68
C TRP A 187 10.68 3.46 7.13
N THR A 188 9.83 3.80 6.16
CA THR A 188 8.38 3.95 6.36
C THR A 188 7.66 2.99 5.43
N LYS A 189 6.37 2.73 5.69
CA LYS A 189 5.57 1.85 4.84
C LYS A 189 5.55 2.34 3.38
N GLU A 190 5.48 3.65 3.15
CA GLU A 190 5.53 4.26 1.81
C GLU A 190 6.85 3.92 1.11
N LYS A 191 7.99 4.16 1.78
CA LYS A 191 9.33 3.85 1.24
C LYS A 191 9.46 2.37 0.90
N ALA A 192 9.08 1.49 1.84
CA ALA A 192 9.15 0.03 1.66
C ALA A 192 8.27 -0.45 0.51
N SER A 193 7.04 0.07 0.43
CA SER A 193 6.09 -0.33 -0.62
C SER A 193 6.54 0.15 -1.99
N VAL A 194 6.96 1.42 -2.12
CA VAL A 194 7.45 1.98 -3.40
C VAL A 194 8.73 1.29 -3.85
N ALA A 195 9.69 1.09 -2.95
CA ALA A 195 10.94 0.41 -3.29
C ALA A 195 10.68 -1.02 -3.77
N ALA A 196 9.82 -1.78 -3.09
CA ALA A 196 9.45 -3.14 -3.51
C ALA A 196 8.73 -3.14 -4.87
N ALA A 197 7.78 -2.22 -5.08
CA ALA A 197 7.05 -2.08 -6.35
C ALA A 197 8.00 -1.84 -7.52
N VAL A 198 8.89 -0.86 -7.36
CA VAL A 198 9.79 -0.41 -8.42
C VAL A 198 10.89 -1.45 -8.68
N ALA A 199 11.42 -2.09 -7.64
CA ALA A 199 12.36 -3.19 -7.80
C ALA A 199 11.74 -4.36 -8.60
N ALA A 200 10.49 -4.74 -8.28
CA ALA A 200 9.78 -5.78 -9.03
C ALA A 200 9.51 -5.37 -10.48
N ARG A 201 9.15 -4.10 -10.72
CA ARG A 201 8.96 -3.57 -12.08
C ARG A 201 10.24 -3.63 -12.89
N ILE A 202 11.37 -3.21 -12.32
CA ILE A 202 12.68 -3.28 -12.96
C ILE A 202 13.00 -4.73 -13.32
N ALA A 203 12.87 -5.66 -12.38
CA ALA A 203 13.16 -7.08 -12.61
C ALA A 203 12.27 -7.69 -13.70
N HIS A 204 10.97 -7.38 -13.69
CA HIS A 204 10.02 -7.83 -14.70
C HIS A 204 10.36 -7.27 -16.09
N GLU A 205 10.68 -5.98 -16.18
CA GLU A 205 11.02 -5.35 -17.44
C GLU A 205 12.35 -5.83 -17.99
N ASP A 206 13.37 -5.99 -17.14
CA ASP A 206 14.66 -6.59 -17.50
C ASP A 206 14.49 -7.98 -18.13
N ALA A 207 13.65 -8.83 -17.54
CA ALA A 207 13.34 -10.14 -18.11
C ALA A 207 12.67 -10.02 -19.48
N ARG A 208 11.68 -9.13 -19.61
CA ARG A 208 10.93 -8.90 -20.85
C ARG A 208 11.81 -8.39 -22.00
N VAL A 209 12.69 -7.41 -21.76
CA VAL A 209 13.55 -6.83 -22.81
C VAL A 209 14.71 -7.76 -23.19
N LYS A 210 15.18 -8.59 -22.26
CA LYS A 210 16.16 -9.64 -22.59
C LYS A 210 15.53 -10.70 -23.50
N GLU A 211 14.29 -11.10 -23.22
CA GLU A 211 13.57 -12.07 -24.04
C GLU A 211 13.27 -11.56 -25.45
N SER A 212 13.05 -10.25 -25.63
CA SER A 212 12.79 -9.69 -26.96
C SER A 212 14.02 -9.70 -27.89
N GLY A 213 15.23 -9.74 -27.34
CA GLY A 213 16.48 -9.66 -28.12
C GLY A 213 16.71 -8.32 -28.83
N ASP A 214 15.93 -7.30 -28.48
CA ASP A 214 16.00 -5.95 -29.07
C ASP A 214 16.98 -5.09 -28.24
N GLU A 215 18.17 -4.83 -28.79
CA GLU A 215 19.23 -4.08 -28.12
C GLU A 215 18.84 -2.63 -27.81
N ASP A 216 18.07 -1.99 -28.70
CA ASP A 216 17.62 -0.61 -28.50
C ASP A 216 16.61 -0.55 -27.34
N ALA A 217 15.64 -1.48 -27.34
CA ALA A 217 14.67 -1.58 -26.24
C ALA A 217 15.34 -1.92 -24.89
N GLN A 218 16.41 -2.72 -24.91
CA GLN A 218 17.20 -3.01 -23.71
C GLN A 218 17.94 -1.75 -23.20
N ALA A 219 18.57 -1.00 -24.10
CA ALA A 219 19.29 0.21 -23.73
C ALA A 219 18.35 1.26 -23.12
N ASP A 220 17.17 1.45 -23.70
CA ASP A 220 16.14 2.36 -23.18
C ASP A 220 15.65 1.93 -21.79
N ALA A 221 15.33 0.64 -21.61
CA ALA A 221 14.90 0.11 -20.32
C ALA A 221 16.00 0.28 -19.24
N TYR A 222 17.26 0.00 -19.57
CA TYR A 222 18.37 0.17 -18.62
C TYR A 222 18.59 1.63 -18.23
N ASN A 223 18.40 2.58 -19.15
CA ASN A 223 18.46 4.01 -18.84
C ASN A 223 17.34 4.40 -17.84
N ASP A 224 16.12 3.92 -18.07
CA ASP A 224 14.98 4.16 -17.19
C ASP A 224 15.18 3.51 -15.81
N HIS A 225 15.70 2.28 -15.77
CA HIS A 225 16.00 1.55 -14.54
C HIS A 225 17.08 2.26 -13.71
N ALA A 226 18.17 2.68 -14.36
CA ALA A 226 19.23 3.45 -13.70
C ALA A 226 18.70 4.77 -13.14
N TYR A 227 17.82 5.45 -13.87
CA TYR A 227 17.19 6.68 -13.39
C TYR A 227 16.29 6.43 -12.18
N LEU A 228 15.45 5.38 -12.19
CA LEU A 228 14.60 5.02 -11.05
C LEU A 228 15.42 4.64 -9.81
N ARG A 229 16.48 3.84 -9.96
CA ARG A 229 17.40 3.50 -8.87
C ARG A 229 18.03 4.73 -8.25
N LEU A 230 18.48 5.68 -9.09
CA LEU A 230 19.06 6.95 -8.63
C LEU A 230 18.05 7.83 -7.88
N VAL A 231 16.85 8.02 -8.46
CA VAL A 231 15.80 8.87 -7.90
C VAL A 231 15.34 8.35 -6.53
N LEU A 232 15.04 7.06 -6.44
CA LEU A 232 14.54 6.43 -5.23
C LEU A 232 15.64 5.98 -4.26
N ALA A 233 16.92 6.13 -4.65
CA ALA A 233 18.07 5.63 -3.90
C ALA A 233 17.94 4.14 -3.56
N LEU A 234 17.52 3.33 -4.52
CA LEU A 234 17.26 1.90 -4.28
C LEU A 234 18.53 1.11 -3.94
N ASP A 235 19.69 1.62 -4.34
CA ASP A 235 21.01 1.03 -4.05
C ASP A 235 21.57 1.45 -2.69
N ASP A 236 20.80 2.19 -1.87
CA ASP A 236 21.20 2.51 -0.50
C ASP A 236 21.31 1.21 0.32
N LYS A 237 22.44 1.06 1.04
CA LYS A 237 22.73 -0.12 1.86
C LYS A 237 21.71 -0.37 2.99
N GLU A 238 20.98 0.66 3.40
CA GLU A 238 19.94 0.56 4.42
C GLU A 238 18.59 0.14 3.82
N ASN A 239 18.51 -0.02 2.49
CA ASN A 239 17.32 -0.50 1.81
C ASN A 239 17.20 -2.02 1.90
N PRO A 240 16.22 -2.58 2.64
CA PRO A 240 16.06 -4.02 2.79
C PRO A 240 15.58 -4.69 1.50
N VAL A 241 15.15 -3.91 0.50
CA VAL A 241 14.79 -4.42 -0.83
C VAL A 241 15.85 -4.12 -1.89
N ALA A 242 17.03 -3.62 -1.49
CA ALA A 242 18.15 -3.45 -2.42
C ALA A 242 18.52 -4.82 -3.02
N VAL A 243 18.62 -4.85 -4.35
CA VAL A 243 19.09 -5.99 -5.16
C VAL A 243 20.38 -5.59 -5.84
#